data_AF-G7ZFZ2-F1
#
_entry.id   AF-G7ZFZ2-F1
#
_cell.length_a   1.000
_cell.length_b   1.000
_cell.length_c   1.000
_cell.angle_alpha   90.00
_cell.angle_beta   90.00
_cell.angle_gamma   90.00
#
_symmetry.space_group_name_H-M   'P 1'
#
loop_
_entity.id
_entity.type
_entity.pdbx_description
1 polymer ?
#
loop_
_entity_poly.entity_id
_entity_poly.type
_entity_poly.pdbx_seq_one_letter_code
_entity_poly.pdbx_strand_id
1 'polypeptide(L)'
;MKLFYVSSVGCDGARESDCEDGIELVIFSVAFAPDAGSASSGPSRQFKQESHLIKRFVNQCLKSLDRVEAHEIGPLQNASRVRSKTNLDLRRFSVIVENTALKHALKQHGDASKEAKRGQEAVVEDDFCLIPEIIQDGTPSNGDGSKRGVSTILFRKSINGFEYTIVADVRSSACQLAFKTMMKSRQKHA
;
A
#
# COMPACT_ATOMS: atom_id res chain seq x y z
N MET A 1 -0.58 34.82 14.60
CA MET A 1 -1.11 33.55 14.03
C MET A 1 -1.14 33.68 12.51
N LYS A 2 -0.24 33.00 11.79
CA LYS A 2 -0.25 32.96 10.33
C LYS A 2 -1.10 31.78 9.89
N LEU A 3 -2.29 32.06 9.35
CA LEU A 3 -3.09 31.09 8.59
C LEU A 3 -2.31 30.74 7.31
N PHE A 4 -2.05 29.45 7.10
CA PHE A 4 -1.63 28.94 5.81
C PHE A 4 -2.86 28.49 5.03
N TYR A 5 -3.09 29.15 3.90
CA TYR A 5 -4.07 28.81 2.87
C TYR A 5 -3.47 27.68 2.02
N VAL A 6 -4.05 26.48 2.06
CA VAL A 6 -3.69 25.39 1.13
C VAL A 6 -4.63 25.47 -0.06
N SER A 7 -4.07 25.87 -1.20
CA SER A 7 -4.72 25.88 -2.49
C SER A 7 -5.05 24.46 -2.92
N SER A 8 -6.33 24.14 -2.96
CA SER A 8 -6.91 22.92 -3.52
C SER A 8 -6.83 22.98 -5.05
N VAL A 9 -5.81 22.35 -5.63
CA VAL A 9 -5.87 21.95 -7.05
C VAL A 9 -6.72 20.69 -7.14
N GLY A 10 -8.01 20.90 -7.41
CA GLY A 10 -9.00 19.86 -7.64
C GLY A 10 -8.76 19.14 -8.96
N CYS A 11 -8.81 17.81 -8.93
CA CYS A 11 -9.03 16.99 -10.11
C CYS A 11 -10.54 16.87 -10.33
N ASP A 12 -11.18 18.00 -10.64
CA ASP A 12 -12.60 18.11 -10.91
C ASP A 12 -12.91 17.72 -12.35
N GLY A 13 -13.84 16.78 -12.52
CA GLY A 13 -14.36 16.42 -13.83
C GLY A 13 -14.95 15.02 -13.88
N ALA A 14 -16.15 14.85 -13.30
CA ALA A 14 -17.21 13.98 -13.82
C ALA A 14 -18.49 14.11 -12.97
N ARG A 15 -19.30 15.12 -13.35
CA ARG A 15 -20.76 15.12 -13.48
C ARG A 15 -21.53 13.98 -12.78
N GLU A 16 -22.21 14.34 -11.69
CA GLU A 16 -23.38 13.64 -11.15
C GLU A 16 -24.55 13.69 -12.15
N SER A 17 -25.23 12.56 -12.33
CA SER A 17 -26.65 12.51 -12.65
C SER A 17 -27.25 11.28 -11.98
N ASP A 18 -28.23 11.58 -11.13
CA ASP A 18 -29.23 10.73 -10.50
C ASP A 18 -29.75 9.59 -11.40
N CYS A 19 -30.14 8.47 -10.77
CA CYS A 19 -31.55 8.07 -10.61
C CYS A 19 -31.60 6.66 -10.01
N GLU A 20 -32.47 6.52 -9.01
CA GLU A 20 -32.88 5.28 -8.35
C GLU A 20 -33.47 4.28 -9.37
N ASP A 21 -33.34 2.97 -9.10
CA ASP A 21 -34.41 1.95 -9.24
C ASP A 21 -33.85 0.52 -9.20
N GLY A 22 -34.60 -0.38 -8.56
CA GLY A 22 -34.61 -1.80 -8.93
C GLY A 22 -33.74 -2.76 -8.13
N ILE A 23 -34.22 -3.10 -6.93
CA ILE A 23 -33.86 -4.33 -6.22
C ILE A 23 -34.47 -5.50 -6.99
N GLU A 24 -33.65 -6.40 -7.56
CA GLU A 24 -34.07 -7.78 -7.85
C GLU A 24 -33.03 -8.76 -7.31
N LEU A 25 -33.39 -9.33 -6.17
CA LEU A 25 -32.70 -10.38 -5.45
C LEU A 25 -33.01 -11.72 -6.12
N VAL A 26 -32.15 -12.19 -7.03
CA VAL A 26 -32.26 -13.57 -7.53
C VAL A 26 -31.49 -14.49 -6.59
N ILE A 27 -32.27 -15.20 -5.79
CA ILE A 27 -31.86 -16.16 -4.77
C ILE A 27 -31.32 -17.41 -5.48
N PHE A 28 -30.00 -17.53 -5.66
CA PHE A 28 -29.40 -18.80 -6.05
C PHE A 28 -29.20 -19.66 -4.79
N SER A 29 -30.22 -20.45 -4.46
CA SER A 29 -30.13 -21.48 -3.43
C SER A 29 -29.23 -22.61 -3.93
N VAL A 30 -28.03 -22.72 -3.34
CA VAL A 30 -27.36 -24.02 -3.24
C VAL A 30 -27.06 -24.24 -1.77
N ALA A 31 -27.84 -25.14 -1.17
CA ALA A 31 -27.65 -25.61 0.18
C ALA A 31 -26.32 -26.38 0.27
N PHE A 32 -25.42 -25.91 1.13
CA PHE A 32 -24.35 -26.75 1.68
C PHE A 32 -24.05 -26.28 3.10
N ALA A 33 -24.49 -27.08 4.07
CA ALA A 33 -24.13 -26.96 5.47
C ALA A 33 -23.71 -28.37 5.95
N PRO A 34 -22.99 -28.47 7.07
CA PRO A 34 -21.67 -27.92 7.32
C PRO A 34 -20.72 -29.05 7.78
N ASP A 35 -19.42 -28.97 7.50
CA ASP A 35 -18.44 -29.80 8.21
C ASP A 35 -17.35 -28.94 8.83
N ALA A 36 -17.07 -29.26 10.08
CA ALA A 36 -16.18 -28.55 10.97
C ALA A 36 -14.73 -28.63 10.46
N GLY A 37 -14.11 -27.48 10.26
CA GLY A 37 -12.69 -27.39 9.97
C GLY A 37 -12.22 -25.97 10.16
N SER A 38 -11.38 -25.76 11.18
CA SER A 38 -10.69 -24.52 11.49
C SER A 38 -10.45 -23.64 10.26
N ALA A 39 -11.11 -22.49 10.21
CA ALA A 39 -10.83 -21.45 9.24
C ALA A 39 -9.45 -20.85 9.53
N SER A 40 -8.39 -21.55 9.11
CA SER A 40 -7.13 -20.87 8.81
C SER A 40 -7.42 -20.00 7.60
N SER A 41 -7.61 -18.71 7.85
CA SER A 41 -7.78 -17.64 6.88
C SER A 41 -6.59 -17.60 5.93
N GLY A 42 -6.60 -18.45 4.92
CA GLY A 42 -5.69 -18.39 3.79
C GLY A 42 -6.06 -17.21 2.90
N PRO A 43 -5.09 -16.55 2.24
CA PRO A 43 -5.38 -15.45 1.34
C PRO A 43 -6.30 -15.94 0.21
N SER A 44 -7.34 -15.17 -0.11
CA SER A 44 -8.31 -15.52 -1.16
C SER A 44 -7.62 -15.69 -2.52
N ARG A 45 -8.22 -16.51 -3.40
CA ARG A 45 -7.60 -16.94 -4.68
C ARG A 45 -7.09 -15.80 -5.56
N GLN A 46 -7.69 -14.60 -5.49
CA GLN A 46 -7.22 -13.40 -6.19
C GLN A 46 -5.84 -12.93 -5.71
N PHE A 47 -5.64 -12.82 -4.38
CA PHE A 47 -4.34 -12.43 -3.80
C PHE A 47 -3.21 -13.42 -4.14
N LYS A 48 -3.55 -14.70 -4.32
CA LYS A 48 -2.54 -15.73 -4.68
C LYS A 48 -2.04 -15.59 -6.12
N GLN A 49 -2.86 -15.07 -7.03
CA GLN A 49 -2.45 -14.77 -8.42
C GLN A 49 -1.71 -13.43 -8.50
N GLU A 50 -2.16 -12.40 -7.77
CA GLU A 50 -1.50 -11.09 -7.71
C GLU A 50 -0.11 -11.16 -7.07
N SER A 51 0.06 -12.00 -6.04
CA SER A 51 1.37 -12.23 -5.41
C SER A 51 2.42 -12.79 -6.39
N HIS A 52 2.04 -13.64 -7.36
CA HIS A 52 2.98 -14.13 -8.36
C HIS A 52 3.39 -13.05 -9.38
N LEU A 53 2.47 -12.17 -9.76
CA LEU A 53 2.75 -11.06 -10.67
C LEU A 53 3.71 -10.06 -10.02
N ILE A 54 3.50 -9.76 -8.75
CA ILE A 54 4.39 -8.88 -7.98
C ILE A 54 5.75 -9.56 -7.77
N LYS A 55 5.81 -10.85 -7.43
CA LYS A 55 7.08 -11.59 -7.34
C LYS A 55 7.85 -11.54 -8.65
N ARG A 56 7.18 -11.76 -9.79
CA ARG A 56 7.80 -11.69 -11.10
C ARG A 56 8.33 -10.29 -11.40
N PHE A 57 7.55 -9.26 -11.08
CA PHE A 57 7.94 -7.87 -11.27
C PHE A 57 9.12 -7.46 -10.37
N VAL A 58 9.10 -7.84 -9.10
CA VAL A 58 10.20 -7.60 -8.14
C VAL A 58 11.48 -8.28 -8.63
N ASN A 59 11.40 -9.56 -9.01
CA ASN A 59 12.54 -10.32 -9.51
C ASN A 59 13.08 -9.73 -10.83
N GLN A 60 12.19 -9.28 -11.72
CA GLN A 60 12.56 -8.58 -12.96
C GLN A 60 13.22 -7.23 -12.67
N CYS A 61 12.72 -6.47 -11.70
CA CYS A 61 13.31 -5.20 -11.28
C CYS A 61 14.72 -5.37 -10.70
N LEU A 62 14.94 -6.44 -9.95
CA LEU A 62 16.25 -6.73 -9.35
C LEU A 62 17.27 -7.21 -10.40
N LYS A 63 16.82 -7.92 -11.44
CA LYS A 63 17.68 -8.41 -12.53
C LYS A 63 17.97 -7.35 -13.60
N SER A 64 17.06 -6.41 -13.83
CA SER A 64 17.21 -5.35 -14.84
C SER A 64 17.74 -4.06 -14.20
N LEU A 65 18.94 -3.63 -14.60
CA LEU A 65 19.68 -2.54 -13.95
C LEU A 65 19.69 -1.23 -14.74
N ASP A 66 19.32 -1.25 -16.02
CA ASP A 66 19.62 -0.16 -16.96
C ASP A 66 18.47 0.84 -17.16
N ARG A 67 17.24 0.52 -16.71
CA ARG A 67 16.04 1.35 -16.94
C ARG A 67 15.25 1.59 -15.66
N VAL A 68 14.69 2.79 -15.56
CA VAL A 68 13.70 3.12 -14.52
C VAL A 68 12.36 2.56 -14.99
N GLU A 69 11.95 1.46 -14.37
CA GLU A 69 10.64 0.85 -14.59
C GLU A 69 9.74 1.13 -13.39
N ALA A 70 8.49 1.48 -13.68
CA ALA A 70 7.43 1.67 -12.70
C ALA A 70 6.28 0.72 -13.04
N HIS A 71 5.70 0.10 -12.03
CA HIS A 71 4.51 -0.72 -12.18
C HIS A 71 3.40 -0.17 -11.31
N GLU A 72 2.24 0.00 -11.93
CA GLU A 72 1.01 0.34 -11.22
C GLU A 72 0.42 -0.94 -10.65
N ILE A 73 0.24 -0.98 -9.33
CA ILE A 73 -0.43 -2.10 -8.67
C ILE A 73 -1.95 -1.97 -8.88
N GLY A 74 -2.47 -0.75 -8.80
CA GLY A 74 -3.89 -0.47 -9.01
C GLY A 74 -4.40 0.70 -8.15
N PRO A 75 -5.72 0.96 -8.17
CA PRO A 75 -6.33 2.07 -7.44
C PRO A 75 -6.29 1.87 -5.92
N LEU A 76 -6.17 2.98 -5.19
CA LEU A 76 -6.20 2.99 -3.74
C LEU A 76 -7.65 2.81 -3.21
N GLN A 77 -7.99 1.58 -2.81
CA GLN A 77 -9.35 1.26 -2.36
C GLN A 77 -9.72 1.86 -0.99
N ASN A 78 -8.74 2.13 -0.13
CA ASN A 78 -8.96 2.62 1.24
C ASN A 78 -8.84 4.15 1.37
N ALA A 79 -9.06 4.90 0.29
CA ALA A 79 -8.91 6.36 0.26
C ALA A 79 -9.71 7.11 1.34
N SER A 80 -10.90 6.64 1.70
CA SER A 80 -11.73 7.23 2.78
C SER A 80 -11.03 7.17 4.14
N ARG A 81 -10.30 6.07 4.41
CA ARG A 81 -9.58 5.86 5.65
C ARG A 81 -8.32 6.72 5.71
N VAL A 82 -7.64 6.86 4.58
CA VAL A 82 -6.51 7.79 4.44
C VAL A 82 -6.97 9.22 4.69
N ARG A 83 -8.04 9.68 4.02
CA ARG A 83 -8.60 11.01 4.22
C ARG A 83 -8.94 11.30 5.68
N SER A 84 -9.56 10.34 6.37
CA SER A 84 -9.95 10.51 7.78
C SER A 84 -8.76 10.69 8.72
N LYS A 85 -7.58 10.14 8.37
CA LYS A 85 -6.37 10.21 9.19
C LYS A 85 -5.42 11.32 8.77
N THR A 86 -5.33 11.61 7.47
CA THR A 86 -4.32 12.52 6.91
C THR A 86 -4.89 13.81 6.35
N ASN A 87 -6.22 13.93 6.25
CA ASN A 87 -6.93 15.03 5.58
C ASN A 87 -6.63 15.17 4.09
N LEU A 88 -6.05 14.14 3.45
CA LEU A 88 -5.78 14.11 2.01
C LEU A 88 -6.82 13.26 1.29
N ASP A 89 -7.47 13.80 0.25
CA ASP A 89 -8.38 13.02 -0.60
C ASP A 89 -7.58 12.32 -1.72
N LEU A 90 -7.53 10.99 -1.65
CA LEU A 90 -6.76 10.14 -2.57
C LEU A 90 -7.64 9.15 -3.34
N ARG A 91 -8.94 9.46 -3.52
CA ARG A 91 -9.92 8.52 -4.11
C ARG A 91 -9.58 8.10 -5.54
N ARG A 92 -8.88 8.96 -6.28
CA ARG A 92 -8.48 8.74 -7.69
C ARG A 92 -7.01 8.35 -7.83
N PHE A 93 -6.33 8.05 -6.73
CA PHE A 93 -4.90 7.80 -6.78
C PHE A 93 -4.62 6.32 -7.05
N SER A 94 -3.68 6.08 -7.96
CA SER A 94 -3.13 4.75 -8.19
C SER A 94 -1.84 4.54 -7.40
N VAL A 95 -1.66 3.34 -6.88
CA VAL A 95 -0.45 2.91 -6.18
C VAL A 95 0.59 2.49 -7.21
N ILE A 96 1.75 3.13 -7.18
CA ILE A 96 2.87 2.82 -8.09
C ILE A 96 4.09 2.34 -7.31
N VAL A 97 4.82 1.40 -7.90
CA VAL A 97 6.08 0.89 -7.39
C VAL A 97 7.16 1.05 -8.45
N GLU A 98 8.23 1.76 -8.09
CA GLU A 98 9.38 1.99 -8.96
C GLU A 98 10.53 1.06 -8.58
N ASN A 99 11.26 0.56 -9.58
CA ASN A 99 12.43 -0.30 -9.39
C ASN A 99 13.50 0.38 -8.50
N THR A 100 13.72 1.68 -8.71
CA THR A 100 14.67 2.48 -7.92
C THR A 100 14.31 2.53 -6.44
N ALA A 101 13.02 2.57 -6.11
CA ALA A 101 12.53 2.54 -4.73
C ALA A 101 12.68 1.15 -4.10
N LEU A 102 12.38 0.08 -4.83
CA LEU A 102 12.63 -1.30 -4.37
C LEU A 102 14.10 -1.55 -4.07
N LYS A 103 15.00 -1.14 -4.98
CA LYS A 103 16.45 -1.22 -4.78
C LYS A 103 16.92 -0.36 -3.62
N HIS A 104 16.35 0.83 -3.44
CA HIS A 104 16.67 1.69 -2.31
C HIS A 104 16.30 1.03 -0.99
N ALA A 105 15.08 0.48 -0.88
CA ALA A 105 14.61 -0.23 0.29
C ALA A 105 15.52 -1.44 0.61
N LEU A 106 15.84 -2.27 -0.39
CA LEU A 106 16.72 -3.43 -0.20
C LEU A 106 18.15 -3.00 0.21
N LYS A 107 18.68 -1.94 -0.38
CA LYS A 107 20.04 -1.45 -0.06
C LYS A 107 20.13 -0.83 1.34
N GLN A 108 19.06 -0.17 1.81
CA GLN A 108 19.04 0.48 3.12
C GLN A 108 18.64 -0.48 4.24
N HIS A 109 17.71 -1.40 3.95
CA HIS A 109 17.05 -2.24 4.96
C HIS A 109 17.24 -3.75 4.73
N GLY A 110 18.00 -4.19 3.72
CA GLY A 110 18.31 -5.61 3.51
C GLY A 110 19.48 -6.14 4.36
N ASP A 111 20.20 -5.27 5.06
CA ASP A 111 21.35 -5.64 5.90
C ASP A 111 20.90 -6.00 7.33
N ALA A 112 20.77 -7.30 7.63
CA ALA A 112 20.33 -7.78 8.94
C ALA A 112 21.21 -7.27 10.10
N SER A 113 22.53 -7.17 9.88
CA SER A 113 23.46 -6.68 10.92
C SER A 113 23.29 -5.19 11.24
N LYS A 114 22.90 -4.37 10.24
CA LYS A 114 22.64 -2.93 10.46
C LYS A 114 21.28 -2.71 11.10
N GLU A 115 20.28 -3.46 10.65
CA GLU A 115 18.90 -3.30 11.14
C GLU A 115 18.73 -3.91 12.54
N ALA A 116 19.43 -5.00 12.87
CA ALA A 116 19.43 -5.58 14.22
C ALA A 116 19.92 -4.58 15.27
N LYS A 117 20.92 -3.74 14.93
CA LYS A 117 21.40 -2.66 15.84
C LYS A 117 20.34 -1.60 16.15
N ARG A 118 19.30 -1.51 15.32
CA ARG A 118 18.15 -0.60 15.47
C ARG A 118 16.91 -1.31 16.03
N GLY A 119 17.00 -2.61 16.33
CA GLY A 119 15.85 -3.44 16.73
C GLY A 119 14.90 -3.75 15.56
N GLN A 120 15.38 -3.64 14.32
CA GLN A 120 14.65 -3.92 13.10
C GLN A 120 15.13 -5.25 12.48
N GLU A 121 14.34 -5.79 11.56
CA GLU A 121 14.69 -7.00 10.80
C GLU A 121 14.93 -6.65 9.33
N ALA A 122 15.80 -7.41 8.66
CA ALA A 122 16.08 -7.17 7.26
C ALA A 122 14.83 -7.39 6.39
N VAL A 123 14.60 -6.45 5.49
CA VAL A 123 13.58 -6.58 4.44
C VAL A 123 14.10 -7.52 3.37
N VAL A 124 13.32 -8.55 3.05
CA VAL A 124 13.61 -9.52 1.99
C VAL A 124 12.70 -9.29 0.78
N GLU A 125 13.06 -9.90 -0.36
CA GLU A 125 12.30 -9.76 -1.60
C GLU A 125 10.83 -10.19 -1.47
N ASP A 126 10.56 -11.20 -0.64
CA ASP A 126 9.21 -11.71 -0.39
C ASP A 126 8.34 -10.67 0.35
N ASP A 127 8.93 -9.83 1.20
CA ASP A 127 8.19 -8.79 1.93
C ASP A 127 7.59 -7.74 0.98
N PHE A 128 8.20 -7.51 -0.18
CA PHE A 128 7.64 -6.59 -1.18
C PHE A 128 6.30 -7.08 -1.75
N CYS A 129 5.99 -8.38 -1.64
CA CYS A 129 4.71 -8.93 -2.05
C CYS A 129 3.57 -8.52 -1.12
N LEU A 130 3.89 -8.06 0.10
CA LEU A 130 2.94 -7.57 1.08
C LEU A 130 2.60 -6.09 0.87
N ILE A 131 3.31 -5.36 0.00
CA ILE A 131 3.05 -3.95 -0.30
C ILE A 131 1.57 -3.64 -0.58
N PRO A 132 0.87 -4.31 -1.54
CA PRO A 132 -0.53 -4.01 -1.82
C PRO A 132 -1.41 -4.22 -0.59
N GLU A 133 -1.17 -5.31 0.15
CA GLU A 133 -1.94 -5.65 1.35
C GLU A 133 -1.73 -4.62 2.47
N ILE A 134 -0.49 -4.18 2.69
CA ILE A 134 -0.17 -3.19 3.71
C ILE A 134 -0.70 -1.80 3.33
N ILE A 135 -0.68 -1.43 2.04
CA ILE A 135 -1.23 -0.14 1.60
C ILE A 135 -2.75 -0.13 1.70
N GLN A 136 -3.42 -1.24 1.37
CA GLN A 136 -4.90 -1.33 1.41
C GLN A 136 -5.44 -1.50 2.83
N ASP A 137 -4.82 -2.36 3.65
CA ASP A 137 -5.30 -2.69 5.00
C ASP A 137 -4.52 -2.05 6.14
N GLY A 138 -3.38 -1.43 5.87
CA GLY A 138 -2.56 -0.78 6.91
C GLY A 138 -3.17 0.51 7.43
N THR A 139 -2.82 0.87 8.66
CA THR A 139 -3.26 2.12 9.29
C THR A 139 -2.50 3.29 8.66
N PRO A 140 -3.18 4.22 7.98
CA PRO A 140 -2.52 5.37 7.39
C PRO A 140 -2.23 6.44 8.46
N SER A 141 -1.08 7.08 8.37
CA SER A 141 -0.69 8.23 9.17
C SER A 141 0.10 9.23 8.33
N ASN A 142 0.07 10.51 8.71
CA ASN A 142 0.95 11.51 8.09
C ASN A 142 2.41 11.16 8.38
N GLY A 143 3.24 11.32 7.37
CA GLY A 143 4.68 11.34 7.57
C GLY A 143 5.20 12.74 7.77
N ASP A 144 6.34 12.81 8.45
CA ASP A 144 7.24 13.94 8.37
C ASP A 144 7.60 14.09 6.89
N GLY A 145 6.97 15.06 6.23
CA GLY A 145 7.07 15.25 4.78
C GLY A 145 8.52 15.18 4.33
N SER A 146 8.74 14.61 3.14
CA SER A 146 10.08 14.55 2.56
C SER A 146 10.71 15.96 2.54
N LYS A 147 12.03 16.08 2.71
CA LYS A 147 12.80 17.36 2.71
C LYS A 147 12.52 18.29 1.52
N ARG A 148 11.81 17.81 0.50
CA ARG A 148 11.37 18.51 -0.72
C ARG A 148 9.93 19.06 -0.66
N GLY A 149 9.26 19.07 0.49
CA GLY A 149 7.88 19.56 0.61
C GLY A 149 6.83 18.64 -0.04
N VAL A 150 7.18 17.36 -0.25
CA VAL A 150 6.26 16.35 -0.78
C VAL A 150 5.50 15.74 0.40
N SER A 151 4.17 15.66 0.27
CA SER A 151 3.33 15.01 1.28
C SER A 151 3.64 13.51 1.30
N THR A 152 4.03 13.01 2.47
CA THR A 152 4.38 11.60 2.67
C THR A 152 3.34 10.96 3.58
N ILE A 153 2.95 9.73 3.27
CA ILE A 153 2.01 8.93 4.06
C ILE A 153 2.72 7.66 4.49
N LEU A 154 2.55 7.30 5.76
CA LEU A 154 2.98 6.00 6.27
C LEU A 154 1.79 5.06 6.39
N PHE A 155 2.00 3.81 5.99
CA PHE A 155 1.07 2.72 6.23
C PHE A 155 1.74 1.74 7.17
N ARG A 156 1.10 1.50 8.33
CA ARG A 156 1.58 0.53 9.33
C ARG A 156 0.64 -0.65 9.42
N LYS A 157 1.18 -1.86 9.34
CA LYS A 157 0.42 -3.11 9.51
C LYS A 157 1.27 -4.15 10.21
N SER A 158 0.68 -4.88 11.15
CA SER A 158 1.33 -6.01 11.82
C SER A 158 0.91 -7.31 11.14
N ILE A 159 1.89 -8.10 10.69
CA ILE A 159 1.68 -9.38 10.00
C ILE A 159 2.67 -10.38 10.59
N ASN A 160 2.19 -11.56 11.02
CA ASN A 160 3.03 -12.64 11.57
C ASN A 160 3.98 -12.22 12.71
N GLY A 161 3.56 -11.29 13.58
CA GLY A 161 4.39 -10.80 14.69
C GLY A 161 5.47 -9.77 14.30
N PHE A 162 5.48 -9.34 13.04
CA PHE A 162 6.31 -8.24 12.54
C PHE A 162 5.46 -7.01 12.28
N GLU A 163 5.97 -5.83 12.58
CA GLU A 163 5.39 -4.56 12.20
C GLU A 163 6.06 -4.06 10.92
N TYR A 164 5.25 -3.92 9.87
CA TYR A 164 5.66 -3.38 8.59
C TYR A 164 5.25 -1.92 8.51
N THR A 165 6.22 -1.06 8.18
CA THR A 165 5.98 0.36 7.91
C THR A 165 6.37 0.68 6.48
N ILE A 166 5.39 1.03 5.66
CA ILE A 166 5.59 1.51 4.29
C ILE A 166 5.53 3.03 4.29
N VAL A 167 6.47 3.66 3.57
CA VAL A 167 6.47 5.09 3.32
C VAL A 167 6.16 5.31 1.84
N ALA A 168 5.12 6.11 1.57
CA ALA A 168 4.71 6.47 0.23
C ALA A 168 4.64 7.98 0.06
N ASP A 169 5.11 8.48 -1.08
CA ASP A 169 5.05 9.89 -1.44
C ASP A 169 3.80 10.14 -2.30
N VAL A 170 3.04 11.19 -1.95
CA VAL A 170 1.85 11.63 -2.69
C VAL A 170 2.28 12.56 -3.82
N ARG A 171 2.14 12.10 -5.06
CA ARG A 171 2.37 12.88 -6.27
C ARG A 171 1.05 13.48 -6.74
N SER A 172 0.65 14.61 -6.16
CA SER A 172 -0.64 15.24 -6.47
C SER A 172 -0.80 15.62 -7.94
N SER A 173 0.29 15.96 -8.65
CA SER A 173 0.26 16.30 -10.08
C SER A 173 -0.09 15.12 -10.99
N ALA A 174 0.22 13.90 -10.57
CA ALA A 174 0.03 12.69 -11.37
C ALA A 174 -1.06 11.77 -10.82
N CYS A 175 -1.73 12.14 -9.71
CA CYS A 175 -2.65 11.26 -8.98
C CYS A 175 -2.01 9.91 -8.63
N GLN A 176 -0.75 9.93 -8.17
CA GLN A 176 0.00 8.71 -7.89
C GLN A 176 0.46 8.68 -6.44
N LEU A 177 0.30 7.50 -5.81
CA LEU A 177 0.90 7.18 -4.52
C LEU A 177 2.14 6.34 -4.79
N ALA A 178 3.31 6.97 -4.70
CA ALA A 178 4.58 6.35 -5.06
C ALA A 178 5.24 5.68 -3.86
N PHE A 179 5.46 4.37 -3.95
CA PHE A 179 6.23 3.64 -2.95
C PHE A 179 7.67 4.19 -2.88
N LYS A 180 8.16 4.48 -1.67
CA LYS A 180 9.49 5.06 -1.44
C LYS A 180 10.42 4.10 -0.70
N THR A 181 9.97 3.58 0.44
CA THR A 181 10.72 2.63 1.25
C THR A 181 9.80 1.79 2.12
N MET A 182 10.32 0.66 2.58
CA MET A 182 9.69 -0.24 3.53
C MET A 182 10.66 -0.53 4.67
N MET A 183 10.13 -0.58 5.89
CA MET A 183 10.85 -0.97 7.08
C MET A 183 10.09 -2.12 7.75
N LYS A 184 10.85 -3.04 8.34
CA LYS A 184 10.33 -4.20 9.07
C LYS A 184 10.92 -4.20 10.48
N SER A 185 10.07 -4.21 11.50
CA SER A 185 10.48 -4.31 12.89
C SER A 185 9.77 -5.48 13.57
N ARG A 186 10.34 -5.98 14.68
CA ARG A 186 9.62 -6.95 15.52
C ARG A 186 8.55 -6.21 16.29
N GLN A 187 7.34 -6.77 16.32
CA GLN A 187 6.27 -6.23 17.13
C GLN A 187 6.70 -6.21 18.59
N LYS A 188 6.70 -5.02 19.20
CA LYS A 188 6.92 -4.91 20.65
C LYS A 188 5.63 -5.36 21.31
N HIS A 189 5.64 -6.54 21.90
CA HIS A 189 4.66 -6.86 22.94
C HIS A 189 4.98 -5.95 24.12
N ALA A 190 4.17 -4.90 24.28
CA ALA A 190 4.16 -4.08 25.48
C ALA A 190 3.50 -4.83 26.62
#